data_AF-A0A2V9UB15-F1
#
_entry.id   AF-A0A2V9UB15-F1
#
_cell.length_a   1.000
_cell.length_b   1.000
_cell.length_c   1.000
_cell.angle_alpha   90.00
_cell.angle_beta   90.00
_cell.angle_gamma   90.00
#
_symmetry.space_group_name_H-M   'P 1'
#
loop_
_entity.id
_entity.type
_entity.pdbx_description
1 polymer ?
#
loop_
_entity_poly.entity_id
_entity_poly.type
_entity_poly.pdbx_seq_one_letter_code
_entity_poly.pdbx_strand_id
1 'polypeptide(L)'
;MSRRARFCLVAISGFVFVQAAASLLLRSGFALTAASDLIQSALLLAGTLAFLTNALATRGRTRLFWLLMSLGLAFWFAYQTLLWTYFEVFLRQDVPDVFWGDVILFLHIVPMMAALVLQPHAEQDERTTRLGSLDFSLLLVWWLYLYVFAVIPWQYAVTNVAIYQHNLNSLYLAEKIVFLCALAAVWLRSSGVWKIIHAHLLGANLMYALSSYLVIWAIEKHAYYSGSLYDIPLVVSMAWIAGVGIIALDRAPNHQGRKQAENHGVWIARLAMAAIFSLPLFAAWSLLESGAPPLVRGFRLVLTLGSMMVMGAMVFVKQHMLDGELMDLLRASRHSYENLTRLQEQLVKSEKLASLGQLVGGAAHEINNPLTAMLGYSDLLAETSLSGEQRDLAERIGYEVRHTKFLVSSLLSFAKQVPGEKTLLDVNALAEMAIKLSQAHLHGRSIQLTSHLQPDLPQVRGDSNQLLQVWLHIINNAVHAMENTAGALTIETRQQHGMVVL
;
A
#
# COMPACT_ATOMS: atom_id res chain seq x y z
N MET A 1 33.02 2.60 -4.57
CA MET A 1 33.78 3.31 -3.52
C MET A 1 34.46 4.56 -4.02
N SER A 2 33.78 5.67 -3.77
CA SER A 2 34.25 7.03 -3.88
C SER A 2 35.53 7.27 -3.06
N ARG A 3 36.32 8.26 -3.46
CA ARG A 3 37.55 8.66 -2.72
C ARG A 3 37.23 9.14 -1.29
N ARG A 4 36.09 9.82 -1.10
CA ARG A 4 35.62 10.27 0.22
C ARG A 4 35.29 9.11 1.15
N ALA A 5 34.56 8.09 0.68
CA ALA A 5 34.25 6.91 1.47
C ALA A 5 35.52 6.15 1.90
N ARG A 6 36.50 6.02 0.99
CA ARG A 6 37.80 5.40 1.30
C ARG A 6 38.56 6.19 2.38
N PHE A 7 38.62 7.50 2.25
CA PHE A 7 39.28 8.35 3.24
C PHE A 7 38.63 8.23 4.62
N CYS A 8 37.30 8.28 4.72
CA CYS A 8 36.60 8.13 6.00
C CYS A 8 36.81 6.74 6.63
N LEU A 9 36.81 5.67 5.84
CA LEU A 9 37.11 4.33 6.36
C LEU A 9 38.56 4.22 6.87
N VAL A 10 39.53 4.79 6.15
CA VAL A 10 40.93 4.83 6.61
C VAL A 10 41.06 5.63 7.91
N ALA A 11 40.35 6.76 8.04
CA ALA A 11 40.34 7.54 9.27
C ALA A 11 39.77 6.76 10.46
N ILE A 12 38.65 6.03 10.26
CA ILE A 12 38.06 5.14 11.28
C ILE A 12 39.02 4.02 11.68
N SER A 13 39.70 3.38 10.71
CA SER A 13 40.73 2.39 11.00
C SER A 13 41.93 2.98 11.74
N GLY A 14 42.25 4.25 11.50
CA GLY A 14 43.27 5.00 12.23
C GLY A 14 42.98 5.08 13.73
N PHE A 15 41.73 5.35 14.12
CA PHE A 15 41.31 5.35 15.53
C PHE A 15 41.51 3.99 16.22
N VAL A 16 41.22 2.88 15.52
CA VAL A 16 41.48 1.53 16.03
C VAL A 16 42.98 1.30 16.25
N PHE A 17 43.81 1.74 15.31
CA PHE A 17 45.27 1.61 15.43
C PHE A 17 45.82 2.45 16.58
N VAL A 18 45.33 3.69 16.73
CA VAL A 18 45.70 4.56 17.86
C VAL A 18 45.30 3.92 19.18
N GLN A 19 44.11 3.34 19.29
CA GLN A 19 43.69 2.60 20.49
C GLN A 19 44.61 1.42 20.78
N ALA A 20 44.89 0.57 19.78
CA ALA A 20 45.77 -0.57 19.97
C ALA A 20 47.19 -0.16 20.39
N ALA A 21 47.73 0.90 19.79
CA ALA A 21 49.01 1.47 20.17
C ALA A 21 48.98 2.05 21.58
N ALA A 22 47.92 2.76 21.96
CA ALA A 22 47.73 3.30 23.30
C ALA A 22 47.69 2.18 24.35
N SER A 23 46.90 1.12 24.13
CA SER A 23 46.80 -0.03 25.03
C SER A 23 48.10 -0.84 25.18
N LEU A 24 49.01 -0.77 24.21
CA LEU A 24 50.31 -1.46 24.26
C LEU A 24 51.46 -0.60 24.81
N LEU A 25 51.43 0.71 24.56
CA LEU A 25 52.55 1.62 24.84
C LEU A 25 52.36 2.43 26.12
N LEU A 26 51.12 2.75 26.49
CA LEU A 26 50.83 3.53 27.69
C LEU A 26 50.71 2.61 28.91
N ARG A 27 51.23 3.07 30.05
CA ARG A 27 50.98 2.42 31.34
C ARG A 27 49.53 2.62 31.76
N SER A 28 49.00 1.67 32.52
CA SER A 28 47.67 1.78 33.14
C SER A 28 47.59 3.06 33.98
N GLY A 29 46.62 3.92 33.65
CA GLY A 29 46.45 5.23 34.28
C GLY A 29 45.48 6.11 33.49
N PHE A 30 45.17 7.29 34.05
CA PHE A 30 44.15 8.20 33.54
C PHE A 30 44.29 8.55 32.05
N ALA A 31 45.52 8.74 31.55
CA ALA A 31 45.74 9.11 30.15
C ALA A 31 45.29 8.01 29.17
N LEU A 32 45.44 6.73 29.55
CA LEU A 32 45.00 5.60 28.75
C LEU A 32 43.47 5.47 28.78
N THR A 33 42.87 5.61 29.97
CA THR A 33 41.42 5.62 30.17
C THR A 33 40.77 6.73 29.35
N ALA A 34 41.24 7.97 29.50
CA ALA A 34 40.70 9.11 28.77
C ALA A 34 40.88 8.99 27.25
N ALA A 35 42.02 8.47 26.78
CA ALA A 35 42.23 8.22 25.36
C ALA A 35 41.23 7.18 24.83
N SER A 36 41.05 6.07 25.55
CA SER A 36 40.10 5.00 25.19
C SER A 36 38.68 5.53 25.06
N ASP A 37 38.22 6.24 26.09
CA ASP A 37 36.86 6.76 26.17
C ASP A 37 36.56 7.78 25.09
N LEU A 38 37.49 8.71 24.85
CA LEU A 38 37.35 9.71 23.79
C LEU A 38 37.34 9.07 22.40
N ILE A 39 38.14 8.02 22.17
CA ILE A 39 38.14 7.26 20.91
C ILE A 39 36.80 6.54 20.71
N GLN A 40 36.28 5.87 21.74
CA GLN A 40 34.98 5.20 21.69
C GLN A 40 33.84 6.19 21.40
N SER A 41 33.81 7.32 22.11
CA SER A 41 32.83 8.39 21.87
C SER A 41 32.93 8.96 20.45
N ALA A 42 34.15 9.20 19.93
CA ALA A 42 34.35 9.70 18.58
C ALA A 42 33.84 8.72 17.50
N LEU A 43 34.09 7.42 17.68
CA LEU A 43 33.63 6.38 16.76
C LEU A 43 32.10 6.24 16.78
N LEU A 44 31.47 6.26 17.96
CA LEU A 44 30.02 6.20 18.09
C LEU A 44 29.35 7.44 17.50
N LEU A 45 29.93 8.63 17.69
CA LEU A 45 29.46 9.87 17.07
C LEU A 45 29.57 9.78 15.54
N ALA A 46 30.71 9.32 15.02
CA ALA A 46 30.91 9.14 13.59
C ALA A 46 29.89 8.16 12.99
N GLY A 47 29.61 7.04 13.67
CA GLY A 47 28.60 6.06 13.25
C GLY A 47 27.18 6.65 13.27
N THR A 48 26.82 7.38 14.33
CA THR A 48 25.52 8.05 14.46
C THR A 48 25.32 9.05 13.30
N LEU A 49 26.31 9.89 13.01
CA LEU A 49 26.27 10.84 11.90
C LEU A 49 26.21 10.13 10.53
N ALA A 50 26.92 9.01 10.36
CA ALA A 50 26.87 8.22 9.13
C ALA A 50 25.49 7.60 8.89
N PHE A 51 24.82 7.09 9.92
CA PHE A 51 23.45 6.59 9.79
C PHE A 51 22.43 7.73 9.60
N LEU A 52 22.59 8.84 10.30
CA LEU A 52 21.73 10.01 10.13
C LEU A 52 21.81 10.59 8.72
N THR A 53 23.01 10.67 8.15
CA THR A 53 23.20 11.13 6.76
C THR A 53 22.57 10.17 5.74
N ASN A 54 22.64 8.85 5.96
CA ASN A 54 21.86 7.88 5.18
C ASN A 54 20.35 8.12 5.30
N ALA A 55 19.85 8.43 6.50
CA ALA A 55 18.44 8.72 6.73
C ALA A 55 17.99 9.98 5.97
N LEU A 56 18.81 11.03 5.97
CA LEU A 56 18.52 12.28 5.25
C LEU A 56 18.60 12.10 3.71
N ALA A 57 19.47 11.21 3.23
CA ALA A 57 19.64 10.93 1.80
C ALA A 57 18.55 10.01 1.22
N THR A 58 17.81 9.29 2.06
CA THR A 58 16.82 8.29 1.62
C THR A 58 15.39 8.74 1.90
N ARG A 59 14.40 8.08 1.29
CA ARG A 59 12.96 8.36 1.46
C ARG A 59 12.20 7.11 1.89
N GLY A 60 11.00 7.30 2.44
CA GLY A 60 10.11 6.22 2.83
C GLY A 60 10.69 5.30 3.92
N ARG A 61 10.55 3.99 3.74
CA ARG A 61 10.97 2.98 4.74
C ARG A 61 12.47 2.93 4.97
N THR A 62 13.28 3.14 3.93
CA THR A 62 14.74 3.18 4.07
C THR A 62 15.17 4.32 4.99
N ARG A 63 14.46 5.46 4.96
CA ARG A 63 14.69 6.56 5.90
C ARG A 63 14.37 6.16 7.32
N LEU A 64 13.22 5.53 7.56
CA LEU A 64 12.84 5.06 8.90
C LEU A 64 13.83 4.02 9.45
N PHE A 65 14.29 3.08 8.61
CA PHE A 65 15.35 2.13 8.96
C PHE A 65 16.59 2.84 9.47
N TRP A 66 17.12 3.81 8.70
CA TRP A 66 18.33 4.53 9.09
C TRP A 66 18.12 5.47 10.28
N LEU A 67 16.93 6.05 10.45
CA LEU A 67 16.59 6.84 11.64
C LEU A 67 16.61 5.98 12.91
N LEU A 68 16.02 4.78 12.85
CA LEU A 68 15.98 3.86 13.99
C LEU A 68 17.36 3.28 14.31
N MET A 69 18.15 2.93 13.30
CA MET A 69 19.56 2.53 13.49
C MET A 69 20.39 3.67 14.09
N SER A 70 20.18 4.90 13.63
CA SER A 70 20.84 6.10 14.16
C SER A 70 20.43 6.37 15.61
N LEU A 71 19.14 6.22 15.94
CA LEU A 71 18.63 6.39 17.30
C LEU A 71 19.26 5.38 18.28
N GLY A 72 19.39 4.12 17.87
CA GLY A 72 20.09 3.10 18.68
C GLY A 72 21.56 3.44 18.92
N LEU A 73 22.29 3.84 17.88
CA LEU A 73 23.67 4.31 18.04
C LEU A 73 23.77 5.58 18.88
N ALA A 74 22.79 6.49 18.79
CA ALA A 74 22.75 7.71 19.60
C ALA A 74 22.55 7.40 21.08
N PHE A 75 21.73 6.39 21.43
CA PHE A 75 21.62 5.91 22.81
C PHE A 75 22.93 5.32 23.30
N TRP A 76 23.63 4.52 22.48
CA TRP A 76 24.94 4.00 22.86
C TRP A 76 25.98 5.13 23.02
N PHE A 77 26.00 6.10 22.11
CA PHE A 77 26.85 7.29 22.20
C PHE A 77 26.57 8.11 23.46
N ALA A 78 25.29 8.31 23.79
CA ALA A 78 24.85 9.01 24.99
C ALA A 78 25.30 8.27 26.25
N TYR A 79 25.15 6.94 26.29
CA TYR A 79 25.64 6.11 27.38
C TYR A 79 27.16 6.23 27.56
N GLN A 80 27.93 6.11 26.47
CA GLN A 80 29.39 6.24 26.53
C GLN A 80 29.82 7.64 27.01
N THR A 81 29.27 8.69 26.40
CA THR A 81 29.78 10.06 26.58
C THR A 81 29.26 10.73 27.84
N LEU A 82 27.95 10.62 28.09
CA LEU A 82 27.31 11.32 29.23
C LEU A 82 27.51 10.59 30.55
N LEU A 83 27.92 9.32 30.50
CA LEU A 83 27.98 8.47 31.68
C LEU A 83 29.41 7.98 31.87
N TRP A 84 29.91 7.04 31.05
CA TRP A 84 31.26 6.49 31.24
C TRP A 84 32.36 7.56 31.19
N THR A 85 32.42 8.32 30.09
CA THR A 85 33.41 9.38 29.91
C THR A 85 33.22 10.51 30.92
N TYR A 86 31.98 10.83 31.29
CA TYR A 86 31.72 11.83 32.31
C TYR A 86 32.25 11.41 33.70
N PHE A 87 32.01 10.17 34.11
CA PHE A 87 32.47 9.65 35.40
C PHE A 87 33.99 9.44 35.41
N GLU A 88 34.55 8.72 34.44
CA GLU A 88 35.97 8.35 34.44
C GLU A 88 36.88 9.53 34.07
N VAL A 89 36.50 10.36 33.09
CA VAL A 89 37.36 11.44 32.57
C VAL A 89 37.14 12.76 33.30
N PHE A 90 35.88 13.16 33.54
CA PHE A 90 35.57 14.46 34.15
C PHE A 90 35.50 14.40 35.67
N LEU A 91 34.78 13.43 36.24
CA LEU A 91 34.66 13.26 37.69
C LEU A 91 35.85 12.50 38.31
N ARG A 92 36.61 11.76 37.49
CA ARG A 92 37.73 10.90 37.93
C ARG A 92 37.31 9.89 39.00
N GLN A 93 36.10 9.36 38.84
CA GLN A 93 35.50 8.37 39.71
C GLN A 93 35.08 7.16 38.89
N ASP A 94 35.17 5.98 39.49
CA ASP A 94 34.62 4.77 38.88
C ASP A 94 33.10 4.89 38.78
N VAL A 95 32.54 4.30 37.71
CA VAL A 95 31.09 4.28 37.50
C VAL A 95 30.43 3.50 38.65
N PRO A 96 29.34 4.01 39.27
CA PRO A 96 28.65 3.29 40.34
C PRO A 96 28.14 1.91 39.88
N ASP A 97 28.27 0.89 40.73
CA ASP A 97 27.84 -0.49 40.40
C ASP A 97 26.33 -0.62 40.12
N VAL A 98 25.52 0.24 40.73
CA VAL A 98 24.07 0.34 40.49
C VAL A 98 23.79 1.68 39.86
N PHE A 99 23.52 1.67 38.55
CA PHE A 99 23.49 2.89 37.76
C PHE A 99 22.18 3.07 37.00
N TRP A 100 21.56 4.24 37.12
CA TRP A 100 20.32 4.56 36.40
C TRP A 100 20.52 4.59 34.88
N GLY A 101 21.76 4.82 34.44
CA GLY A 101 22.12 4.89 33.03
C GLY A 101 22.11 3.56 32.29
N ASP A 102 22.10 2.43 33.00
CA ASP A 102 22.09 1.09 32.37
C ASP A 102 20.82 0.86 31.55
N VAL A 103 19.74 1.60 31.84
CA VAL A 103 18.53 1.65 31.00
C VAL A 103 18.86 2.12 29.59
N ILE A 104 19.73 3.11 29.44
CA ILE A 104 20.10 3.68 28.13
C ILE A 104 20.93 2.67 27.34
N LEU A 105 21.86 1.98 28.02
CA LEU A 105 22.61 0.88 27.41
C LEU A 105 21.68 -0.25 26.98
N PHE A 106 20.71 -0.63 27.79
CA PHE A 106 19.75 -1.66 27.40
C PHE A 106 18.90 -1.20 26.20
N LEU A 107 18.35 0.01 26.26
CA LEU A 107 17.42 0.51 25.25
C LEU A 107 18.05 0.72 23.86
N HIS A 108 19.39 0.77 23.74
CA HIS A 108 20.06 1.06 22.46
C HIS A 108 19.81 0.01 21.36
N ILE A 109 19.63 -1.27 21.72
CA ILE A 109 19.36 -2.35 20.74
C ILE A 109 17.91 -2.31 20.25
N VAL A 110 16.98 -1.80 21.06
CA VAL A 110 15.55 -1.87 20.76
C VAL A 110 15.15 -1.08 19.49
N PRO A 111 15.57 0.18 19.28
CA PRO A 111 15.40 0.86 17.99
C PRO A 111 16.05 0.11 16.82
N MET A 112 17.20 -0.55 17.04
CA MET A 112 17.87 -1.31 15.99
C MET A 112 17.08 -2.56 15.61
N MET A 113 16.48 -3.27 16.58
CA MET A 113 15.52 -4.35 16.33
C MET A 113 14.32 -3.85 15.52
N ALA A 114 13.81 -2.66 15.85
CA ALA A 114 12.73 -2.00 15.10
C ALA A 114 13.11 -1.77 13.63
N ALA A 115 14.34 -1.32 13.40
CA ALA A 115 14.85 -1.08 12.06
C ALA A 115 14.84 -2.38 11.23
N LEU A 116 15.28 -3.50 11.81
CA LEU A 116 15.33 -4.79 11.10
C LEU A 116 13.94 -5.30 10.68
N VAL A 117 12.90 -5.01 11.47
CA VAL A 117 11.51 -5.36 11.14
C VAL A 117 11.01 -4.63 9.88
N LEU A 118 11.46 -3.39 9.65
CA LEU A 118 11.00 -2.60 8.51
C LEU A 118 11.44 -3.17 7.15
N GLN A 119 12.44 -4.06 7.12
CA GLN A 119 12.97 -4.76 5.93
C GLN A 119 12.92 -3.89 4.66
N PRO A 120 13.71 -2.81 4.57
CA PRO A 120 13.62 -1.83 3.47
C PRO A 120 13.90 -2.41 2.07
N HIS A 121 14.39 -3.65 2.00
CA HIS A 121 14.64 -4.41 0.78
C HIS A 121 13.41 -5.15 0.23
N ALA A 122 12.34 -5.32 1.01
CA ALA A 122 11.13 -6.03 0.60
C ALA A 122 10.02 -5.06 0.16
N GLU A 123 9.26 -5.46 -0.85
CA GLU A 123 8.01 -4.77 -1.22
C GLU A 123 6.92 -5.21 -0.26
N GLN A 124 6.47 -4.28 0.58
CA GLN A 124 5.33 -4.46 1.47
C GLN A 124 4.30 -3.38 1.15
N ASP A 125 3.02 -3.69 1.26
CA ASP A 125 1.93 -2.72 1.13
C ASP A 125 1.96 -1.73 2.32
N GLU A 126 1.64 -0.45 2.13
CA GLU A 126 1.65 0.57 3.21
C GLU A 126 0.80 0.14 4.42
N ARG A 127 -0.28 -0.61 4.14
CA ARG A 127 -1.19 -1.19 5.14
C ARG A 127 -0.49 -2.19 6.07
N THR A 128 0.29 -3.11 5.50
CA THR A 128 1.06 -4.10 6.28
C THR A 128 2.13 -3.46 7.17
N THR A 129 2.60 -2.25 6.81
CA THR A 129 3.59 -1.51 7.60
C THR A 129 3.01 -0.87 8.84
N ARG A 130 1.80 -0.28 8.76
CA ARG A 130 1.12 0.28 9.94
C ARG A 130 0.84 -0.80 10.97
N LEU A 131 0.35 -1.95 10.51
CA LEU A 131 0.09 -3.12 11.37
C LEU A 131 1.38 -3.68 11.99
N GLY A 132 2.46 -3.80 11.20
CA GLY A 132 3.77 -4.22 11.70
C GLY A 132 4.37 -3.26 12.74
N SER A 133 4.09 -1.96 12.64
CA SER A 133 4.56 -0.97 13.63
C SER A 133 3.90 -1.13 15.00
N LEU A 134 2.64 -1.58 15.04
CA LEU A 134 1.93 -1.88 16.29
C LEU A 134 2.47 -3.15 16.93
N ASP A 135 2.75 -4.19 16.15
CA ASP A 135 3.38 -5.42 16.64
C ASP A 135 4.77 -5.17 17.22
N PHE A 136 5.55 -4.30 16.59
CA PHE A 136 6.82 -3.86 17.15
C PHE A 136 6.63 -3.06 18.44
N SER A 137 5.66 -2.15 18.49
CA SER A 137 5.39 -1.35 19.70
C SER A 137 5.03 -2.25 20.89
N LEU A 138 4.29 -3.33 20.66
CA LEU A 138 4.01 -4.36 21.68
C LEU A 138 5.30 -5.04 22.16
N LEU A 139 6.18 -5.45 21.25
CA LEU A 139 7.47 -6.06 21.60
C LEU A 139 8.40 -5.09 22.34
N LEU A 140 8.40 -3.80 21.99
CA LEU A 140 9.14 -2.75 22.69
C LEU A 140 8.65 -2.62 24.14
N VAL A 141 7.34 -2.51 24.35
CA VAL A 141 6.74 -2.45 25.69
C VAL A 141 7.07 -3.72 26.48
N TRP A 142 7.11 -4.88 25.83
CA TRP A 142 7.50 -6.14 26.47
C TRP A 142 8.97 -6.19 26.89
N TRP A 143 9.91 -5.73 26.06
CA TRP A 143 11.33 -5.65 26.45
C TRP A 143 11.55 -4.66 27.60
N LEU A 144 10.88 -3.51 27.57
CA LEU A 144 10.90 -2.56 28.69
C LEU A 144 10.30 -3.19 29.95
N TYR A 145 9.21 -3.94 29.82
CA TYR A 145 8.63 -4.70 30.91
C TYR A 145 9.63 -5.71 31.50
N LEU A 146 10.33 -6.49 30.68
CA LEU A 146 11.34 -7.44 31.18
C LEU A 146 12.45 -6.73 31.96
N TYR A 147 12.92 -5.59 31.46
CA TYR A 147 13.93 -4.78 32.15
C TYR A 147 13.42 -4.28 33.50
N VAL A 148 12.23 -3.66 33.53
CA VAL A 148 11.64 -3.15 34.77
C VAL A 148 11.25 -4.28 35.73
N PHE A 149 10.95 -5.48 35.23
CA PHE A 149 10.60 -6.64 36.04
C PHE A 149 11.84 -7.31 36.67
N ALA A 150 12.92 -7.45 35.89
CA ALA A 150 14.10 -8.20 36.29
C ALA A 150 15.16 -7.35 37.00
N VAL A 151 15.31 -6.07 36.63
CA VAL A 151 16.43 -5.22 37.05
C VAL A 151 16.02 -4.19 38.11
N ILE A 152 15.00 -3.36 37.80
CA ILE A 152 14.55 -2.24 38.64
C ILE A 152 14.19 -2.59 40.11
N PRO A 153 13.58 -3.75 40.45
CA PRO A 153 13.25 -4.05 41.83
C PRO A 153 14.50 -4.18 42.71
N TRP A 154 15.61 -4.66 42.12
CA TRP A 154 16.89 -4.83 42.81
C TRP A 154 17.72 -3.54 42.86
N GLN A 155 17.26 -2.49 42.18
CA GLN A 155 17.84 -1.15 42.23
C GLN A 155 17.12 -0.25 43.24
N TYR A 156 15.78 -0.30 43.30
CA TYR A 156 14.99 0.65 44.12
C TYR A 156 14.23 0.01 45.28
N ALA A 157 13.76 -1.23 45.17
CA ALA A 157 12.95 -1.85 46.24
C ALA A 157 13.84 -2.50 47.31
N VAL A 158 14.79 -3.34 46.89
CA VAL A 158 15.80 -3.93 47.76
C VAL A 158 17.13 -3.94 47.02
N THR A 159 18.05 -3.07 47.42
CA THR A 159 19.36 -2.94 46.76
C THR A 159 20.19 -4.20 46.94
N ASN A 160 20.41 -4.96 45.85
CA ASN A 160 21.32 -6.09 45.83
C ASN A 160 22.13 -6.07 44.52
N VAL A 161 23.40 -5.66 44.64
CA VAL A 161 24.31 -5.46 43.50
C VAL A 161 24.53 -6.74 42.71
N ALA A 162 24.75 -7.87 43.39
CA ALA A 162 25.05 -9.13 42.71
C ALA A 162 23.87 -9.63 41.87
N ILE A 163 22.64 -9.57 42.41
CA ILE A 163 21.43 -9.98 41.68
C ILE A 163 21.10 -8.98 40.57
N TYR A 164 21.24 -7.68 40.85
CA TYR A 164 21.08 -6.62 39.85
C TYR A 164 21.96 -6.86 38.63
N GLN A 165 23.27 -7.04 38.84
CA GLN A 165 24.25 -7.18 37.78
C GLN A 165 24.08 -8.50 37.02
N HIS A 166 23.76 -9.60 37.72
CA HIS A 166 23.44 -10.87 37.07
C HIS A 166 22.20 -10.77 36.16
N ASN A 167 21.12 -10.16 36.65
CA ASN A 167 19.89 -10.01 35.88
C ASN A 167 20.08 -9.06 34.68
N LEU A 168 20.79 -7.94 34.87
CA LEU A 168 21.13 -7.01 33.82
C LEU A 168 21.96 -7.68 32.72
N ASN A 169 23.05 -8.37 33.09
CA ASN A 169 23.92 -9.06 32.14
C ASN A 169 23.19 -10.18 31.38
N SER A 170 22.37 -10.96 32.08
CA SER A 170 21.60 -12.06 31.47
C SER A 170 20.54 -11.53 30.49
N LEU A 171 19.81 -10.49 30.89
CA LEU A 171 18.79 -9.87 30.03
C LEU A 171 19.43 -9.20 28.81
N TYR A 172 20.56 -8.52 29.01
CA TYR A 172 21.29 -7.86 27.95
C TYR A 172 21.91 -8.86 26.96
N LEU A 173 22.41 -10.00 27.45
CA LEU A 173 22.86 -11.10 26.60
C LEU A 173 21.71 -11.70 25.78
N ALA A 174 20.55 -11.93 26.41
CA ALA A 174 19.36 -12.42 25.72
C ALA A 174 18.93 -11.47 24.60
N GLU A 175 18.92 -10.16 24.86
CA GLU A 175 18.62 -9.13 23.87
C GLU A 175 19.60 -9.17 22.68
N LYS A 176 20.91 -9.27 22.94
CA LYS A 176 21.92 -9.42 21.88
C LYS A 176 21.72 -10.67 21.03
N ILE A 177 21.40 -11.81 21.66
CA ILE A 177 21.15 -13.06 20.95
C ILE A 177 19.94 -12.90 20.03
N VAL A 178 18.84 -12.36 20.53
CA VAL A 178 17.62 -12.10 19.74
C VAL A 178 17.94 -11.17 18.57
N PHE A 179 18.68 -10.09 18.80
CA PHE A 179 19.09 -9.16 17.75
C PHE A 179 19.96 -9.83 16.69
N LEU A 180 20.95 -10.64 17.08
CA LEU A 180 21.81 -11.39 16.16
C LEU A 180 21.02 -12.42 15.35
N CYS A 181 20.08 -13.14 15.96
CA CYS A 181 19.19 -14.07 15.28
C CYS A 181 18.29 -13.35 14.26
N ALA A 182 17.70 -12.21 14.64
CA ALA A 182 16.89 -11.40 13.74
C ALA A 182 17.71 -10.90 12.54
N LEU A 183 18.92 -10.41 12.81
CA LEU A 183 19.83 -9.90 11.79
C LEU A 183 20.33 -11.01 10.85
N ALA A 184 20.62 -12.21 11.37
CA ALA A 184 20.96 -13.38 10.57
C ALA A 184 19.77 -13.83 9.69
N ALA A 185 18.56 -13.85 10.25
CA ALA A 185 17.35 -14.19 9.49
C ALA A 185 17.08 -13.19 8.35
N VAL A 186 17.29 -11.89 8.60
CA VAL A 186 17.18 -10.85 7.57
C VAL A 186 18.29 -10.99 6.53
N TRP A 187 19.53 -11.25 6.95
CA TRP A 187 20.66 -11.44 6.05
C TRP A 187 20.44 -12.60 5.07
N LEU A 188 19.97 -13.75 5.55
CA LEU A 188 19.66 -14.93 4.72
C LEU A 188 18.60 -14.66 3.65
N ARG A 189 17.67 -13.75 3.93
CA ARG A 189 16.56 -13.40 3.03
C ARG A 189 16.88 -12.22 2.10
N SER A 190 17.83 -11.39 2.48
CA SER A 190 18.21 -10.19 1.73
C SER A 190 19.00 -10.52 0.45
N SER A 191 18.86 -9.66 -0.56
CA SER A 191 19.57 -9.75 -1.84
C SER A 191 20.27 -8.42 -2.19
N GLY A 192 21.18 -8.46 -3.16
CA GLY A 192 21.87 -7.27 -3.68
C GLY A 192 22.70 -6.52 -2.63
N VAL A 193 22.65 -5.18 -2.67
CA VAL A 193 23.40 -4.29 -1.75
C VAL A 193 23.00 -4.53 -0.30
N TRP A 194 21.72 -4.78 -0.02
CA TRP A 194 21.23 -5.03 1.32
C TRP A 194 21.84 -6.29 1.94
N LYS A 195 22.14 -7.33 1.15
CA LYS A 195 22.83 -8.52 1.67
C LYS A 195 24.21 -8.20 2.24
N ILE A 196 24.91 -7.26 1.62
CA ILE A 196 26.24 -6.82 2.05
C ILE A 196 26.12 -5.96 3.32
N ILE A 197 25.14 -5.06 3.37
CA ILE A 197 24.88 -4.21 4.56
C ILE A 197 24.54 -5.09 5.77
N HIS A 198 23.59 -6.02 5.65
CA HIS A 198 23.22 -6.91 6.76
C HIS A 198 24.37 -7.85 7.16
N ALA A 199 25.21 -8.30 6.21
CA ALA A 199 26.40 -9.10 6.53
C ALA A 199 27.39 -8.32 7.40
N HIS A 200 27.69 -7.06 7.05
CA HIS A 200 28.59 -6.25 7.85
C HIS A 200 28.00 -5.86 9.21
N LEU A 201 26.69 -5.56 9.27
CA LEU A 201 26.01 -5.36 10.55
C LEU A 201 26.11 -6.62 11.42
N LEU A 202 25.94 -7.81 10.83
CA LEU A 202 26.01 -9.08 11.56
C LEU A 202 27.41 -9.33 12.09
N GLY A 203 28.44 -9.17 11.26
CA GLY A 203 29.83 -9.31 11.67
C GLY A 203 30.21 -8.34 12.80
N ALA A 204 29.82 -7.06 12.66
CA ALA A 204 30.16 -6.04 13.64
C ALA A 204 29.44 -6.26 14.98
N ASN A 205 28.15 -6.62 14.96
CA ASN A 205 27.40 -6.90 16.19
C ASN A 205 27.78 -8.23 16.84
N LEU A 206 28.23 -9.22 16.06
CA LEU A 206 28.79 -10.45 16.60
C LEU A 206 30.11 -10.17 17.32
N MET A 207 30.98 -9.34 16.72
CA MET A 207 32.21 -8.89 17.36
C MET A 207 31.90 -8.11 18.66
N TYR A 208 30.90 -7.24 18.63
CA TYR A 208 30.44 -6.52 19.82
C TYR A 208 29.96 -7.47 20.93
N ALA A 209 29.14 -8.46 20.60
CA ALA A 209 28.64 -9.43 21.57
C ALA A 209 29.77 -10.26 22.20
N LEU A 210 30.71 -10.75 21.38
CA LEU A 210 31.89 -11.48 21.84
C LEU A 210 32.78 -10.61 22.72
N SER A 211 33.07 -9.38 22.29
CA SER A 211 33.90 -8.45 23.04
C SER A 211 33.27 -8.10 24.39
N SER A 212 31.97 -7.82 24.43
CA SER A 212 31.26 -7.50 25.65
C SER A 212 31.29 -8.67 26.64
N TYR A 213 31.18 -9.91 26.17
CA TYR A 213 31.32 -11.09 27.01
C TYR A 213 32.75 -11.24 27.55
N LEU A 214 33.76 -11.00 26.72
CA LEU A 214 35.17 -11.04 27.14
C LEU A 214 35.49 -9.99 28.20
N VAL A 215 34.93 -8.77 28.06
CA VAL A 215 35.08 -7.71 29.07
C VAL A 215 34.43 -8.11 30.39
N ILE A 216 33.19 -8.63 30.37
CA ILE A 216 32.50 -9.11 31.58
C ILE A 216 33.33 -10.20 32.28
N TRP A 217 33.83 -11.18 31.51
CA TRP A 217 34.69 -12.23 32.04
C TRP A 217 36.00 -11.69 32.64
N ALA A 218 36.61 -10.69 32.01
CA ALA A 218 37.83 -10.05 32.52
C ALA A 218 37.58 -9.24 33.81
N ILE A 219 36.40 -8.60 33.92
CA ILE A 219 35.95 -7.92 35.14
C ILE A 219 35.80 -8.92 36.28
N GLU A 220 35.15 -10.07 36.05
CA GLU A 220 35.00 -11.14 37.06
C GLU A 220 36.33 -11.72 37.53
N LYS A 221 37.37 -11.67 36.70
CA LYS A 221 38.74 -12.11 37.05
C LYS A 221 39.63 -10.99 37.61
N HIS A 222 39.10 -9.79 37.82
CA HIS A 222 39.85 -8.61 38.24
C HIS A 222 41.06 -8.29 37.33
N ALA A 223 40.98 -8.68 36.05
CA ALA A 223 42.03 -8.47 35.05
C ALA A 223 41.74 -7.28 34.13
N TYR A 224 40.53 -6.71 34.22
CA TYR A 224 40.07 -5.60 33.40
C TYR A 224 40.46 -4.23 33.98
N TYR A 225 40.83 -3.31 33.10
CA TYR A 225 40.89 -1.87 33.36
C TYR A 225 40.56 -1.12 32.06
N SER A 226 40.01 0.09 32.17
CA SER A 226 39.61 0.91 31.03
C SER A 226 40.82 1.26 30.15
N GLY A 227 40.70 1.03 28.84
CA GLY A 227 41.77 1.16 27.85
C GLY A 227 42.71 -0.04 27.74
N SER A 228 42.41 -1.15 28.42
CA SER A 228 43.15 -2.41 28.30
C SER A 228 43.00 -3.06 26.92
N LEU A 229 43.78 -4.11 26.68
CA LEU A 229 43.70 -4.92 25.44
C LEU A 229 42.29 -5.51 25.21
N TYR A 230 41.48 -5.66 26.26
CA TYR A 230 40.10 -6.14 26.18
C TYR A 230 39.15 -5.16 25.48
N ASP A 231 39.51 -3.88 25.38
CA ASP A 231 38.71 -2.86 24.68
C ASP A 231 38.98 -2.84 23.18
N ILE A 232 40.06 -3.46 22.70
CA ILE A 232 40.40 -3.44 21.26
C ILE A 232 39.29 -4.07 20.41
N PRO A 233 38.76 -5.28 20.71
CA PRO A 233 37.66 -5.85 19.92
C PRO A 233 36.37 -5.02 20.00
N LEU A 234 36.15 -4.32 21.11
CA LEU A 234 35.01 -3.41 21.31
C LEU A 234 35.13 -2.20 20.37
N VAL A 235 36.29 -1.54 20.37
CA VAL A 235 36.59 -0.39 19.49
C VAL A 235 36.54 -0.81 18.01
N VAL A 236 37.04 -2.02 17.67
CA VAL A 236 36.90 -2.60 16.33
C VAL A 236 35.44 -2.74 15.93
N SER A 237 34.57 -3.21 16.83
CA SER A 237 33.14 -3.36 16.54
C SER A 237 32.47 -2.00 16.29
N MET A 238 32.77 -0.97 17.08
CA MET A 238 32.24 0.39 16.91
C MET A 238 32.70 1.01 15.58
N ALA A 239 33.99 0.89 15.28
CA ALA A 239 34.58 1.31 14.02
C ALA A 239 33.94 0.60 12.81
N TRP A 240 33.69 -0.71 12.93
CA TRP A 240 33.03 -1.48 11.88
C TRP A 240 31.58 -1.01 11.67
N ILE A 241 30.81 -0.81 12.74
CA ILE A 241 29.43 -0.29 12.64
C ILE A 241 29.42 1.10 11.96
N ALA A 242 30.32 2.00 12.35
CA ALA A 242 30.45 3.31 11.70
C ALA A 242 30.81 3.18 10.22
N GLY A 243 31.69 2.23 9.88
CA GLY A 243 32.04 1.89 8.51
C GLY A 243 30.85 1.40 7.68
N VAL A 244 29.89 0.66 8.27
CA VAL A 244 28.67 0.24 7.57
C VAL A 244 27.88 1.44 7.06
N GLY A 245 27.78 2.51 7.84
CA GLY A 245 27.05 3.72 7.44
C GLY A 245 27.68 4.37 6.21
N ILE A 246 29.01 4.45 6.18
CA ILE A 246 29.76 5.00 5.05
C ILE A 246 29.62 4.10 3.81
N ILE A 247 29.68 2.78 3.98
CA ILE A 247 29.50 1.81 2.89
C ILE A 247 28.08 1.94 2.30
N ALA A 248 27.07 2.11 3.14
CA ALA A 248 25.68 2.28 2.71
C ALA A 248 25.46 3.56 1.89
N LEU A 249 26.09 4.68 2.29
CA LEU A 249 26.08 5.95 1.55
C LEU A 249 26.68 5.80 0.14
N ASP A 250 27.80 5.08 0.04
CA ASP A 250 28.53 4.90 -1.22
C ASP A 250 27.82 3.96 -2.19
N ARG A 251 27.12 2.95 -1.67
CA ARG A 251 26.46 1.90 -2.45
C ARG A 251 24.95 2.12 -2.58
N ALA A 252 24.49 3.36 -2.47
CA ALA A 252 23.08 3.78 -2.43
C ALA A 252 22.13 2.70 -3.00
N PRO A 253 21.30 2.05 -2.16
CA PRO A 253 20.56 0.88 -2.59
C PRO A 253 19.56 1.27 -3.69
N ASN A 254 19.90 0.97 -4.95
CA ASN A 254 19.00 1.11 -6.08
C ASN A 254 17.76 0.25 -5.84
N HIS A 255 16.60 0.75 -6.26
CA HIS A 255 15.29 0.07 -6.20
C HIS A 255 15.19 -1.19 -7.11
N GLN A 256 16.29 -1.90 -7.36
CA GLN A 256 16.31 -3.04 -8.26
C GLN A 256 15.92 -4.33 -7.53
N GLY A 257 14.76 -4.88 -7.92
CA GLY A 257 14.34 -6.25 -7.61
C GLY A 257 13.86 -6.46 -6.19
N ARG A 258 12.82 -5.73 -5.76
CA ARG A 258 12.14 -6.05 -4.51
C ARG A 258 11.39 -7.38 -4.68
N LYS A 259 11.76 -8.38 -3.88
CA LYS A 259 10.95 -9.59 -3.74
C LYS A 259 9.80 -9.30 -2.77
N GLN A 260 8.62 -9.80 -3.08
CA GLN A 260 7.46 -9.70 -2.20
C GLN A 260 7.74 -10.56 -0.96
N ALA A 261 7.67 -9.95 0.23
CA ALA A 261 7.87 -10.67 1.48
C ALA A 261 6.59 -11.43 1.85
N GLU A 262 6.41 -12.63 1.31
CA GLU A 262 5.33 -13.52 1.74
C GLU A 262 5.57 -13.94 3.21
N ASN A 263 4.52 -13.80 4.04
CA ASN A 263 4.39 -14.32 5.42
C ASN A 263 5.20 -13.69 6.58
N HIS A 264 5.92 -12.57 6.42
CA HIS A 264 6.74 -12.05 7.54
C HIS A 264 5.95 -11.34 8.65
N GLY A 265 4.91 -10.58 8.31
CA GLY A 265 4.07 -9.90 9.31
C GLY A 265 3.42 -10.86 10.31
N VAL A 266 3.16 -12.11 9.87
CA VAL A 266 2.55 -13.15 10.71
C VAL A 266 3.47 -13.60 11.85
N TRP A 267 4.79 -13.70 11.62
CA TRP A 267 5.72 -14.17 12.65
C TRP A 267 5.94 -13.14 13.77
N ILE A 268 6.00 -11.86 13.41
CA ILE A 268 6.16 -10.77 14.39
C ILE A 268 4.89 -10.67 15.24
N ALA A 269 3.71 -10.76 14.63
CA ALA A 269 2.45 -10.84 15.36
C ALA A 269 2.40 -12.04 16.31
N ARG A 270 2.88 -13.22 15.89
CA ARG A 270 2.96 -14.40 16.76
C ARG A 270 3.91 -14.19 17.95
N LEU A 271 5.05 -13.54 17.73
CA LEU A 271 5.99 -13.19 18.81
C LEU A 271 5.38 -12.18 19.78
N ALA A 272 4.70 -11.15 19.29
CA ALA A 272 3.98 -10.18 20.12
C ALA A 272 2.87 -10.85 20.95
N MET A 273 2.13 -11.78 20.36
CA MET A 273 1.12 -12.56 21.10
C MET A 273 1.77 -13.45 22.17
N ALA A 274 2.87 -14.14 21.84
CA ALA A 274 3.62 -14.94 22.81
C ALA A 274 4.15 -14.10 23.98
N ALA A 275 4.63 -12.89 23.69
CA ALA A 275 5.05 -11.91 24.69
C ALA A 275 3.90 -11.53 25.63
N ILE A 276 2.69 -11.27 25.12
CA ILE A 276 1.51 -10.98 25.96
C ILE A 276 1.13 -12.18 26.82
N PHE A 277 1.09 -13.39 26.25
CA PHE A 277 0.80 -14.61 26.99
C PHE A 277 1.87 -14.99 28.02
N SER A 278 3.07 -14.40 27.96
CA SER A 278 4.10 -14.58 28.97
C SER A 278 3.81 -13.79 30.27
N LEU A 279 3.02 -12.72 30.24
CA LEU A 279 2.78 -11.86 31.41
C LEU A 279 2.11 -12.61 32.59
N PRO A 280 1.06 -13.44 32.37
CA PRO A 280 0.48 -14.24 33.44
C PRO A 280 1.49 -15.25 34.02
N LEU A 281 2.39 -15.78 33.20
CA LEU A 281 3.45 -16.69 33.67
C LEU A 281 4.44 -15.95 34.58
N PHE A 282 4.82 -14.72 34.25
CA PHE A 282 5.67 -13.89 35.12
C PHE A 282 4.97 -13.49 36.42
N ALA A 283 3.66 -13.22 36.37
CA ALA A 283 2.87 -12.96 37.56
C ALA A 283 2.81 -14.21 38.47
N ALA A 284 2.57 -15.39 37.89
CA ALA A 284 2.59 -16.67 38.61
C ALA A 284 3.97 -16.98 39.20
N TRP A 285 5.04 -16.77 38.42
CA TRP A 285 6.42 -16.89 38.91
C TRP A 285 6.64 -16.00 40.13
N SER A 286 6.22 -14.73 40.07
CA SER A 286 6.40 -13.79 41.17
C SER A 286 5.63 -14.17 42.44
N LEU A 287 4.57 -14.97 42.33
CA LEU A 287 3.81 -15.51 43.47
C LEU A 287 4.46 -16.77 44.05
N LEU A 288 5.00 -17.64 43.19
CA LEU A 288 5.61 -18.91 43.56
C LEU A 288 7.05 -18.76 44.08
N GLU A 289 7.74 -17.68 43.73
CA GLU A 289 9.12 -17.43 44.15
C GLU A 289 9.18 -17.06 45.64
N SER A 290 9.47 -18.06 46.48
CA SER A 290 9.60 -17.90 47.94
C SER A 290 10.88 -17.18 48.38
N GLY A 291 11.90 -17.10 47.51
CA GLY A 291 13.20 -16.49 47.80
C GLY A 291 13.24 -14.96 47.67
N ALA A 292 12.23 -14.33 47.06
CA ALA A 292 12.22 -12.89 46.82
C ALA A 292 11.58 -12.10 47.98
N PRO A 293 12.15 -10.95 48.39
CA PRO A 293 11.54 -10.07 49.38
C PRO A 293 10.10 -9.67 49.01
N PRO A 294 9.19 -9.47 49.98
CA PRO A 294 7.79 -9.15 49.71
C PRO A 294 7.63 -7.84 48.91
N LEU A 295 8.51 -6.85 49.11
CA LEU A 295 8.51 -5.60 48.34
C LEU A 295 8.81 -5.82 46.85
N VAL A 296 9.76 -6.70 46.54
CA VAL A 296 10.12 -7.06 45.15
C VAL A 296 8.96 -7.79 44.47
N ARG A 297 8.31 -8.72 45.18
CA ARG A 297 7.13 -9.44 44.69
C ARG A 297 5.95 -8.49 44.44
N GLY A 298 5.66 -7.61 45.39
CA GLY A 298 4.60 -6.60 45.25
C GLY A 298 4.83 -5.68 44.05
N PHE A 299 6.06 -5.18 43.90
CA PHE A 299 6.45 -4.35 42.76
C PHE A 299 6.25 -5.09 41.42
N ARG A 300 6.75 -6.33 41.31
CA ARG A 300 6.62 -7.15 40.10
C ARG A 300 5.15 -7.39 39.73
N LEU A 301 4.28 -7.67 40.71
CA LEU A 301 2.85 -7.89 40.48
C LEU A 301 2.11 -6.63 40.03
N VAL A 302 2.40 -5.48 40.62
CA VAL A 302 1.80 -4.21 40.18
C VAL A 302 2.27 -3.86 38.76
N LEU A 303 3.55 -4.08 38.47
CA LEU A 303 4.11 -3.89 37.13
C LEU A 303 3.48 -4.84 36.10
N THR A 304 3.31 -6.14 36.43
CA THR A 304 2.68 -7.10 35.51
C THR A 304 1.25 -6.69 35.20
N LEU A 305 0.44 -6.35 36.20
CA LEU A 305 -0.94 -5.88 36.03
C LEU A 305 -1.01 -4.60 35.20
N GLY A 306 -0.16 -3.62 35.48
CA GLY A 306 -0.09 -2.37 34.69
C GLY A 306 0.30 -2.63 33.24
N SER A 307 1.31 -3.47 33.00
CA SER A 307 1.76 -3.85 31.66
C SER A 307 0.71 -4.64 30.88
N MET A 308 -0.06 -5.51 31.55
CA MET A 308 -1.20 -6.23 30.96
C MET A 308 -2.28 -5.26 30.49
N MET A 309 -2.58 -4.22 31.29
CA MET A 309 -3.56 -3.21 30.91
C MET A 309 -3.10 -2.40 29.69
N VAL A 310 -1.83 -1.96 29.69
CA VAL A 310 -1.25 -1.19 28.56
C VAL A 310 -1.19 -2.04 27.29
N MET A 311 -0.63 -3.26 27.36
CA MET A 311 -0.54 -4.14 26.20
C MET A 311 -1.92 -4.61 25.74
N GLY A 312 -2.86 -4.87 26.65
CA GLY A 312 -4.24 -5.21 26.31
C GLY A 312 -4.95 -4.08 25.56
N ALA A 313 -4.77 -2.82 25.98
CA ALA A 313 -5.29 -1.66 25.27
C ALA A 313 -4.67 -1.52 23.86
N MET A 314 -3.34 -1.73 23.74
CA MET A 314 -2.66 -1.71 22.44
C MET A 314 -3.16 -2.81 21.49
N VAL A 315 -3.40 -4.02 22.00
CA VAL A 315 -4.01 -5.12 21.23
C VAL A 315 -5.42 -4.76 20.79
N PHE A 316 -6.23 -4.15 21.66
CA PHE A 316 -7.57 -3.72 21.32
C PHE A 316 -7.57 -2.67 20.20
N VAL A 317 -6.69 -1.67 20.28
CA VAL A 317 -6.51 -0.67 19.21
C VAL A 317 -6.08 -1.34 17.91
N LYS A 318 -5.12 -2.27 17.97
CA LYS A 318 -4.68 -3.04 16.80
C LYS A 318 -5.82 -3.83 16.17
N GLN A 319 -6.62 -4.52 17.00
CA GLN A 319 -7.76 -5.31 16.54
C GLN A 319 -8.80 -4.43 15.85
N HIS A 320 -9.12 -3.27 16.45
CA HIS A 320 -10.05 -2.32 15.86
C HIS A 320 -9.59 -1.78 14.49
N MET A 321 -8.29 -1.50 14.35
CA MET A 321 -7.71 -1.08 13.06
C MET A 321 -7.72 -2.21 12.02
N LEU A 322 -7.45 -3.45 12.43
CA LEU A 322 -7.53 -4.63 11.56
C LEU A 322 -8.95 -4.87 11.04
N ASP A 323 -9.94 -4.77 11.93
CA ASP A 323 -11.34 -4.99 11.56
C ASP A 323 -11.83 -3.92 10.57
N GLY A 324 -11.44 -2.65 10.79
CA GLY A 324 -11.73 -1.57 9.84
C GLY A 324 -11.14 -1.81 8.45
N GLU A 325 -9.87 -2.20 8.39
CA GLU A 325 -9.17 -2.48 7.13
C GLU A 325 -9.76 -3.69 6.39
N LEU A 326 -10.12 -4.75 7.12
CA LEU A 326 -10.80 -5.91 6.56
C LEU A 326 -12.15 -5.54 5.94
N MET A 327 -12.92 -4.69 6.63
CA MET A 327 -14.20 -4.21 6.11
C MET A 327 -14.05 -3.38 4.84
N ASP A 328 -13.02 -2.53 4.75
CA ASP A 328 -12.76 -1.74 3.56
C ASP A 328 -12.30 -2.60 2.37
N LEU A 329 -11.46 -3.61 2.62
CA LEU A 329 -11.09 -4.61 1.61
C LEU A 329 -12.29 -5.41 1.11
N LEU A 330 -13.16 -5.85 2.02
CA LEU A 330 -14.39 -6.57 1.66
C LEU A 330 -15.34 -5.69 0.84
N ARG A 331 -15.49 -4.41 1.20
CA ARG A 331 -16.28 -3.44 0.41
C ARG A 331 -15.70 -3.23 -0.98
N ALA A 332 -14.39 -3.02 -1.09
CA ALA A 332 -13.72 -2.83 -2.37
C ALA A 332 -13.86 -4.07 -3.27
N SER A 333 -13.67 -5.27 -2.70
CA SER A 333 -13.86 -6.55 -3.40
C SER A 333 -15.30 -6.72 -3.89
N ARG A 334 -16.27 -6.44 -3.02
CA ARG A 334 -17.70 -6.51 -3.36
C ARG A 334 -18.06 -5.55 -4.51
N HIS A 335 -17.61 -4.30 -4.44
CA HIS A 335 -17.84 -3.32 -5.50
C HIS A 335 -17.21 -3.73 -6.84
N SER A 336 -16.00 -4.30 -6.79
CA SER A 336 -15.35 -4.87 -7.98
C SER A 336 -16.16 -6.01 -8.59
N TYR A 337 -16.69 -6.91 -7.73
CA TYR A 337 -17.53 -8.01 -8.15
C TYR A 337 -18.85 -7.53 -8.79
N GLU A 338 -19.55 -6.59 -8.14
CA GLU A 338 -20.79 -6.01 -8.68
C GLU A 338 -20.58 -5.34 -10.04
N ASN A 339 -19.46 -4.64 -10.23
CA ASN A 339 -19.09 -4.05 -11.53
C ASN A 339 -18.82 -5.11 -12.59
N LEU A 340 -18.10 -6.18 -12.25
CA LEU A 340 -17.83 -7.29 -13.16
C LEU A 340 -19.13 -7.95 -13.60
N THR A 341 -20.05 -8.22 -12.67
CA THR A 341 -21.37 -8.80 -12.99
C THR A 341 -22.16 -7.89 -13.94
N ARG A 342 -22.21 -6.58 -13.66
CA ARG A 342 -22.90 -5.61 -14.53
C ARG A 342 -22.30 -5.55 -15.94
N LEU A 343 -20.97 -5.56 -16.06
CA LEU A 343 -20.29 -5.58 -17.36
C LEU A 343 -20.56 -6.88 -18.11
N GLN A 344 -20.57 -8.02 -17.42
CA GLN A 344 -20.90 -9.30 -18.01
C GLN A 344 -22.33 -9.33 -18.56
N GLU A 345 -23.31 -8.81 -17.82
CA GLU A 345 -24.70 -8.69 -18.30
C GLU A 345 -24.81 -7.80 -19.55
N GLN A 346 -24.09 -6.68 -19.58
CA GLN A 346 -24.04 -5.80 -20.74
C GLN A 346 -23.43 -6.48 -21.96
N LEU A 347 -22.34 -7.25 -21.78
CA LEU A 347 -21.72 -8.02 -22.85
C LEU A 347 -22.66 -9.07 -23.41
N VAL A 348 -23.32 -9.86 -22.55
CA VAL A 348 -24.30 -10.87 -22.98
C VAL A 348 -25.44 -10.22 -23.77
N LYS A 349 -25.95 -9.07 -23.33
CA LYS A 349 -27.00 -8.34 -24.05
C LYS A 349 -26.50 -7.84 -25.41
N SER A 350 -25.28 -7.31 -25.47
CA SER A 350 -24.65 -6.85 -26.72
C SER A 350 -24.43 -7.99 -27.70
N GLU A 351 -23.94 -9.15 -27.23
CA GLU A 351 -23.71 -10.34 -28.04
C GLU A 351 -25.03 -10.89 -28.60
N LYS A 352 -26.09 -10.93 -27.78
CA LYS A 352 -27.43 -11.33 -28.22
C LYS A 352 -27.98 -10.41 -29.31
N LEU A 353 -27.79 -9.10 -29.18
CA LEU A 353 -28.20 -8.12 -30.20
C LEU A 353 -27.38 -8.26 -31.48
N ALA A 354 -26.06 -8.48 -31.38
CA ALA A 354 -25.20 -8.69 -32.54
C ALA A 354 -25.56 -9.97 -33.31
N SER A 355 -25.81 -11.08 -32.60
CA SER A 355 -26.29 -12.34 -33.20
C SER A 355 -27.63 -12.16 -33.88
N LEU A 356 -28.58 -11.47 -33.23
CA LEU A 356 -29.87 -11.12 -33.85
C LEU A 356 -29.67 -10.25 -35.10
N GLY A 357 -28.74 -9.28 -35.06
CA GLY A 357 -28.33 -8.45 -36.19
C GLY A 357 -27.84 -9.23 -37.40
N GLN A 358 -27.00 -10.23 -37.19
CA GLN A 358 -26.52 -11.11 -38.26
C GLN A 358 -27.65 -11.95 -38.85
N LEU A 359 -28.48 -12.56 -38.01
CA LEU A 359 -29.62 -13.39 -38.45
C LEU A 359 -30.65 -12.58 -39.23
N VAL A 360 -31.05 -11.41 -38.72
CA VAL A 360 -31.97 -10.49 -39.40
C VAL A 360 -31.35 -9.97 -40.70
N GLY A 361 -30.04 -9.71 -40.72
CA GLY A 361 -29.32 -9.30 -41.93
C GLY A 361 -29.43 -10.30 -43.08
N GLY A 362 -29.24 -11.58 -42.80
CA GLY A 362 -29.40 -12.66 -43.78
C GLY A 362 -30.86 -12.82 -44.21
N ALA A 363 -31.78 -12.95 -43.25
CA ALA A 363 -33.20 -13.16 -43.51
C ALA A 363 -33.84 -11.99 -44.28
N ALA A 364 -33.49 -10.74 -43.95
CA ALA A 364 -34.02 -9.56 -44.63
C ALA A 364 -33.61 -9.52 -46.10
N HIS A 365 -32.40 -9.97 -46.43
CA HIS A 365 -31.98 -10.03 -47.84
C HIS A 365 -32.79 -11.07 -48.62
N GLU A 366 -32.99 -12.25 -48.02
CA GLU A 366 -33.79 -13.32 -48.64
C GLU A 366 -35.27 -12.97 -48.77
N ILE A 367 -35.85 -12.19 -47.84
CA ILE A 367 -37.25 -11.73 -47.90
C ILE A 367 -37.44 -10.56 -48.88
N ASN A 368 -36.47 -9.64 -48.97
CA ASN A 368 -36.56 -8.50 -49.89
C ASN A 368 -36.56 -8.93 -51.36
N ASN A 369 -35.95 -10.06 -51.69
CA ASN A 369 -35.88 -10.57 -53.05
C ASN A 369 -37.28 -10.92 -53.62
N PRO A 370 -38.08 -11.82 -53.01
CA PRO A 370 -39.43 -12.12 -53.49
C PRO A 370 -40.38 -10.93 -53.36
N LEU A 371 -40.25 -10.07 -52.35
CA LEU A 371 -41.04 -8.83 -52.25
C LEU A 371 -40.77 -7.89 -53.43
N THR A 372 -39.51 -7.75 -53.85
CA THR A 372 -39.18 -6.90 -55.01
C THR A 372 -39.76 -7.48 -56.30
N ALA A 373 -39.75 -8.81 -56.46
CA ALA A 373 -40.40 -9.47 -57.60
C ALA A 373 -41.93 -9.29 -57.57
N MET A 374 -42.58 -9.48 -56.41
CA MET A 374 -44.03 -9.27 -56.24
C MET A 374 -44.43 -7.82 -56.51
N LEU A 375 -43.62 -6.86 -56.11
CA LEU A 375 -43.85 -5.45 -56.41
C LEU A 375 -43.77 -5.20 -57.92
N GLY A 376 -42.74 -5.72 -58.59
CA GLY A 376 -42.60 -5.61 -60.04
C GLY A 376 -43.76 -6.24 -60.81
N TYR A 377 -44.26 -7.41 -60.37
CA TYR A 377 -45.45 -8.02 -60.97
C TYR A 377 -46.73 -7.23 -60.71
N SER A 378 -46.88 -6.64 -59.52
CA SER A 378 -48.01 -5.77 -59.20
C SER A 378 -48.01 -4.49 -60.06
N ASP A 379 -46.84 -3.87 -60.24
CA ASP A 379 -46.69 -2.68 -61.08
C ASP A 379 -46.96 -3.02 -62.56
N LEU A 380 -46.42 -4.14 -63.08
CA LEU A 380 -46.70 -4.61 -64.44
C LEU A 380 -48.17 -4.97 -64.67
N LEU A 381 -48.84 -5.56 -63.67
CA LEU A 381 -50.28 -5.82 -63.72
C LEU A 381 -51.06 -4.52 -63.83
N ALA A 382 -50.69 -3.48 -63.07
CA ALA A 382 -51.35 -2.18 -63.09
C ALA A 382 -51.27 -1.47 -64.46
N GLU A 383 -50.24 -1.79 -65.26
CA GLU A 383 -50.01 -1.29 -66.63
C GLU A 383 -50.82 -2.03 -67.72
N THR A 384 -51.43 -3.18 -67.40
CA THR A 384 -52.32 -3.91 -68.34
C THR A 384 -53.76 -3.41 -68.32
N SER A 385 -54.55 -3.77 -69.35
CA SER A 385 -55.98 -3.44 -69.43
C SER A 385 -56.81 -4.28 -68.44
N LEU A 386 -56.84 -3.85 -67.18
CA LEU A 386 -57.57 -4.48 -66.08
C LEU A 386 -59.00 -3.92 -65.94
N SER A 387 -59.93 -4.72 -65.41
CA SER A 387 -61.21 -4.21 -64.90
C SER A 387 -60.99 -3.33 -63.67
N GLY A 388 -61.96 -2.47 -63.33
CA GLY A 388 -61.84 -1.56 -62.16
C GLY A 388 -61.57 -2.30 -60.85
N GLU A 389 -62.14 -3.48 -60.66
CA GLU A 389 -61.96 -4.34 -59.48
C GLU A 389 -60.57 -5.02 -59.48
N GLN A 390 -60.06 -5.42 -60.65
CA GLN A 390 -58.72 -6.00 -60.78
C GLN A 390 -57.61 -4.97 -60.57
N ARG A 391 -57.83 -3.71 -60.98
CA ARG A 391 -56.89 -2.62 -60.72
C ARG A 391 -56.80 -2.29 -59.23
N ASP A 392 -57.92 -2.21 -58.52
CA ASP A 392 -57.93 -2.00 -57.06
C ASP A 392 -57.19 -3.12 -56.30
N LEU A 393 -57.39 -4.37 -56.72
CA LEU A 393 -56.66 -5.52 -56.16
C LEU A 393 -55.15 -5.45 -56.45
N ALA A 394 -54.75 -5.07 -57.66
CA ALA A 394 -53.33 -4.94 -58.02
C ALA A 394 -52.64 -3.81 -57.22
N GLU A 395 -53.31 -2.66 -57.05
CA GLU A 395 -52.80 -1.54 -56.25
C GLU A 395 -52.69 -1.90 -54.76
N ARG A 396 -53.67 -2.62 -54.21
CA ARG A 396 -53.63 -3.15 -52.83
C ARG A 396 -52.47 -4.12 -52.61
N ILE A 397 -52.21 -5.04 -53.55
CA ILE A 397 -51.06 -5.95 -53.47
C ILE A 397 -49.74 -5.15 -53.46
N GLY A 398 -49.61 -4.17 -54.35
CA GLY A 398 -48.42 -3.31 -54.40
C GLY A 398 -48.23 -2.52 -53.12
N TYR A 399 -49.31 -2.03 -52.51
CA TYR A 399 -49.29 -1.38 -51.21
C TYR A 399 -48.79 -2.32 -50.09
N GLU A 400 -49.36 -3.52 -49.96
CA GLU A 400 -48.96 -4.49 -48.93
C GLU A 400 -47.51 -4.95 -49.07
N VAL A 401 -47.03 -5.10 -50.31
CA VAL A 401 -45.63 -5.44 -50.59
C VAL A 401 -44.69 -4.30 -50.19
N ARG A 402 -45.04 -3.03 -50.51
CA ARG A 402 -44.29 -1.84 -50.06
C ARG A 402 -44.27 -1.74 -48.54
N HIS A 403 -45.41 -1.98 -47.88
CA HIS A 403 -45.52 -1.98 -46.43
C HIS A 403 -44.64 -3.06 -45.79
N THR A 404 -44.65 -4.28 -46.32
CA THR A 404 -43.82 -5.39 -45.82
C THR A 404 -42.32 -5.09 -46.00
N LYS A 405 -41.93 -4.52 -47.14
CA LYS A 405 -40.54 -4.12 -47.42
C LYS A 405 -40.05 -3.06 -46.44
N PHE A 406 -40.91 -2.12 -46.07
CA PHE A 406 -40.65 -1.14 -45.02
C PHE A 406 -40.45 -1.80 -43.65
N LEU A 407 -41.32 -2.72 -43.23
CA LEU A 407 -41.19 -3.44 -41.95
C LEU A 407 -39.87 -4.22 -41.85
N VAL A 408 -39.47 -4.91 -42.94
CA VAL A 408 -38.19 -5.63 -43.02
C VAL A 408 -36.99 -4.68 -42.91
N SER A 409 -37.07 -3.52 -43.56
CA SER A 409 -36.03 -2.48 -43.47
C SER A 409 -35.90 -1.91 -42.05
N SER A 410 -37.03 -1.67 -41.37
CA SER A 410 -37.05 -1.18 -39.99
C SER A 410 -36.50 -2.20 -39.00
N LEU A 411 -36.80 -3.50 -39.18
CA LEU A 411 -36.22 -4.59 -38.38
C LEU A 411 -34.70 -4.69 -38.59
N LEU A 412 -34.23 -4.54 -39.84
CA LEU A 412 -32.80 -4.57 -40.17
C LEU A 412 -32.05 -3.37 -39.59
N SER A 413 -32.64 -2.18 -39.65
CA SER A 413 -32.10 -0.95 -39.06
C SER A 413 -31.92 -1.09 -37.54
N PHE A 414 -32.94 -1.63 -36.86
CA PHE A 414 -32.89 -1.93 -35.43
C PHE A 414 -31.77 -2.91 -35.06
N ALA A 415 -31.57 -3.95 -35.87
CA ALA A 415 -30.64 -5.02 -35.57
C ALA A 415 -29.17 -4.70 -35.93
N LYS A 416 -28.92 -3.79 -36.88
CA LYS A 416 -27.56 -3.48 -37.36
C LYS A 416 -26.81 -2.37 -36.61
N GLN A 417 -27.44 -1.56 -35.74
CA GLN A 417 -26.80 -0.38 -35.11
C GLN A 417 -25.81 0.32 -36.06
N VAL A 418 -26.25 0.69 -37.26
CA VAL A 418 -25.34 1.26 -38.28
C VAL A 418 -24.78 2.58 -37.73
N PRO A 419 -23.46 2.72 -37.50
CA PRO A 419 -22.89 4.00 -37.16
C PRO A 419 -23.00 4.90 -38.38
N GLY A 420 -24.03 5.75 -38.39
CA GLY A 420 -24.22 6.79 -39.38
C GLY A 420 -23.18 7.90 -39.21
N GLU A 421 -22.81 8.58 -40.30
CA GLU A 421 -21.92 9.72 -40.25
C GLU A 421 -22.64 10.90 -39.56
N LYS A 422 -22.14 11.32 -38.40
CA LYS A 422 -22.77 12.37 -37.59
C LYS A 422 -22.30 13.76 -38.04
N THR A 423 -23.14 14.46 -38.79
CA THR A 423 -22.91 15.83 -39.25
C THR A 423 -23.74 16.83 -38.43
N LEU A 424 -23.42 18.13 -38.53
CA LEU A 424 -24.25 19.18 -37.95
C LEU A 424 -25.48 19.40 -38.84
N LEU A 425 -26.66 19.28 -38.25
CA LEU A 425 -27.92 19.26 -38.97
C LEU A 425 -28.84 20.38 -38.49
N ASP A 426 -29.55 20.98 -39.45
CA ASP A 426 -30.70 21.83 -39.18
C ASP A 426 -31.93 20.93 -38.98
N VAL A 427 -32.45 20.95 -37.76
CA VAL A 427 -33.60 20.14 -37.34
C VAL A 427 -34.90 20.60 -37.99
N ASN A 428 -35.06 21.90 -38.24
CA ASN A 428 -36.25 22.44 -38.89
C ASN A 428 -36.29 22.03 -40.35
N ALA A 429 -35.15 22.10 -41.06
CA ALA A 429 -35.06 21.64 -42.44
C ALA A 429 -35.43 20.14 -42.59
N LEU A 430 -35.01 19.31 -41.63
CA LEU A 430 -35.40 17.89 -41.58
C LEU A 430 -36.89 17.70 -41.31
N ALA A 431 -37.47 18.46 -40.36
CA ALA A 431 -38.89 18.40 -40.04
C ALA A 431 -39.76 18.82 -41.25
N GLU A 432 -39.38 19.90 -41.95
CA GLU A 432 -40.05 20.34 -43.18
C GLU A 432 -40.00 19.28 -44.28
N MET A 433 -38.84 18.65 -44.47
CA MET A 433 -38.68 17.57 -45.44
C MET A 433 -39.58 16.37 -45.10
N ALA A 434 -39.64 15.97 -43.83
CA ALA A 434 -40.51 14.89 -43.37
C ALA A 434 -42.00 15.23 -43.59
N ILE A 435 -42.42 16.44 -43.21
CA ILE A 435 -43.78 16.95 -43.43
C ILE A 435 -44.16 16.85 -44.92
N LYS A 436 -43.28 17.33 -45.80
CA LYS A 436 -43.52 17.33 -47.25
C LYS A 436 -43.68 15.90 -47.82
N LEU A 437 -42.85 14.96 -47.36
CA LEU A 437 -42.94 13.56 -47.77
C LEU A 437 -44.22 12.87 -47.25
N SER A 438 -44.68 13.24 -46.07
CA SER A 438 -45.91 12.69 -45.47
C SER A 438 -47.20 13.31 -46.04
N GLN A 439 -47.16 14.55 -46.56
CA GLN A 439 -48.33 15.20 -47.17
C GLN A 439 -48.97 14.38 -48.30
N ALA A 440 -48.17 13.71 -49.12
CA ALA A 440 -48.66 12.85 -50.20
C ALA A 440 -49.53 11.68 -49.69
N HIS A 441 -49.27 11.18 -48.48
CA HIS A 441 -50.01 10.08 -47.85
C HIS A 441 -51.23 10.55 -47.04
N LEU A 442 -51.32 11.85 -46.78
CA LEU A 442 -52.44 12.48 -46.07
C LEU A 442 -53.58 12.90 -47.03
N HIS A 443 -53.28 13.03 -48.33
CA HIS A 443 -54.28 13.34 -49.36
C HIS A 443 -55.37 12.27 -49.42
N GLY A 444 -56.60 12.63 -49.04
CA GLY A 444 -57.77 11.74 -48.98
C GLY A 444 -58.20 11.34 -47.56
N ARG A 445 -57.44 11.71 -46.52
CA ARG A 445 -57.79 11.50 -45.10
C ARG A 445 -58.21 12.82 -44.46
N SER A 446 -59.18 12.80 -43.55
CA SER A 446 -59.69 13.99 -42.81
C SER A 446 -58.75 14.43 -41.67
N ILE A 447 -57.45 14.59 -41.96
CA ILE A 447 -56.42 14.94 -40.97
C ILE A 447 -55.88 16.35 -41.24
N GLN A 448 -55.99 17.25 -40.27
CA GLN A 448 -55.45 18.61 -40.36
C GLN A 448 -54.00 18.65 -39.82
N LEU A 449 -53.04 18.92 -40.69
CA LEU A 449 -51.62 19.03 -40.32
C LEU A 449 -51.26 20.48 -39.98
N THR A 450 -50.72 20.73 -38.78
CA THR A 450 -50.23 22.04 -38.33
C THR A 450 -48.77 21.91 -37.88
N SER A 451 -47.91 22.87 -38.24
CA SER A 451 -46.51 22.90 -37.82
C SER A 451 -46.17 24.18 -37.06
N HIS A 452 -45.45 24.03 -35.95
CA HIS A 452 -44.94 25.09 -35.10
C HIS A 452 -43.43 24.91 -34.91
N LEU A 453 -42.66 25.32 -35.91
CA LEU A 453 -41.20 25.17 -35.89
C LEU A 453 -40.57 26.44 -35.28
N GLN A 454 -39.86 26.31 -34.16
CA GLN A 454 -39.20 27.46 -33.54
C GLN A 454 -38.04 27.96 -34.44
N PRO A 455 -37.99 29.24 -34.81
CA PRO A 455 -36.88 29.80 -35.57
C PRO A 455 -35.58 29.79 -34.74
N ASP A 456 -34.43 29.74 -35.43
CA ASP A 456 -33.08 29.82 -34.85
C ASP A 456 -32.72 28.71 -33.85
N LEU A 457 -33.12 27.46 -34.12
CA LEU A 457 -32.68 26.31 -33.32
C LEU A 457 -31.18 26.02 -33.51
N PRO A 458 -30.45 25.64 -32.45
CA PRO A 458 -29.05 25.24 -32.58
C PRO A 458 -28.92 23.94 -33.40
N GLN A 459 -27.87 23.86 -34.21
CA GLN A 459 -27.60 22.66 -35.01
C GLN A 459 -27.31 21.45 -34.11
N VAL A 460 -27.85 20.29 -34.48
CA VAL A 460 -27.71 19.03 -33.74
C VAL A 460 -26.77 18.10 -34.50
N ARG A 461 -25.86 17.40 -33.79
CA ARG A 461 -25.01 16.37 -34.41
C ARG A 461 -25.79 15.06 -34.56
N GLY A 462 -26.03 14.61 -35.79
CA GLY A 462 -26.74 13.37 -36.08
C GLY A 462 -26.54 12.88 -37.51
N ASP A 463 -27.13 11.73 -37.84
CA ASP A 463 -27.25 11.24 -39.21
C ASP A 463 -28.60 11.71 -39.77
N SER A 464 -28.57 12.45 -40.88
CA SER A 464 -29.76 13.04 -41.48
C SER A 464 -30.78 12.00 -41.93
N ASN A 465 -30.32 10.87 -42.48
CA ASN A 465 -31.18 9.81 -42.99
C ASN A 465 -31.85 9.06 -41.83
N GLN A 466 -31.10 8.77 -40.76
CA GLN A 466 -31.66 8.09 -39.58
C GLN A 466 -32.68 8.99 -38.87
N LEU A 467 -32.38 10.28 -38.69
CA LEU A 467 -33.30 11.22 -38.06
C LEU A 467 -34.54 11.47 -38.92
N LEU A 468 -34.40 11.60 -40.24
CA LEU A 468 -35.53 11.68 -41.15
C LEU A 468 -36.43 10.43 -41.07
N GLN A 469 -35.82 9.24 -40.94
CA GLN A 469 -36.57 7.99 -40.76
C GLN A 469 -37.34 7.97 -39.43
N VAL A 470 -36.75 8.47 -38.33
CA VAL A 470 -37.44 8.62 -37.04
C VAL A 470 -38.65 9.54 -37.19
N TRP A 471 -38.50 10.69 -37.85
CA TRP A 471 -39.60 11.60 -38.14
C TRP A 471 -40.74 10.93 -38.90
N LEU A 472 -40.42 10.27 -40.02
CA LEU A 472 -41.42 9.56 -40.83
C LEU A 472 -42.10 8.44 -40.05
N HIS A 473 -41.38 7.72 -39.18
CA HIS A 473 -41.94 6.71 -38.28
C HIS A 473 -42.95 7.31 -37.30
N ILE A 474 -42.59 8.41 -36.63
CA ILE A 474 -43.46 9.07 -35.65
C ILE A 474 -44.71 9.62 -36.35
N ILE A 475 -44.54 10.30 -37.48
CA ILE A 475 -45.65 10.85 -38.27
C ILE A 475 -46.57 9.74 -38.76
N ASN A 476 -46.05 8.67 -39.34
CA ASN A 476 -46.87 7.54 -39.79
C ASN A 476 -47.61 6.89 -38.62
N ASN A 477 -46.96 6.68 -37.48
CA ASN A 477 -47.61 6.12 -36.30
C ASN A 477 -48.77 7.00 -35.80
N ALA A 478 -48.57 8.33 -35.78
CA ALA A 478 -49.64 9.27 -35.44
C ALA A 478 -50.79 9.23 -36.45
N VAL A 479 -50.49 9.12 -37.75
CA VAL A 479 -51.49 9.02 -38.82
C VAL A 479 -52.28 7.72 -38.73
N HIS A 480 -51.62 6.58 -38.48
CA HIS A 480 -52.28 5.29 -38.26
C HIS A 480 -53.19 5.32 -37.03
N ALA A 481 -52.76 5.95 -35.94
CA ALA A 481 -53.60 6.12 -34.75
C ALA A 481 -54.89 6.93 -35.01
N MET A 482 -54.94 7.70 -36.10
CA MET A 482 -56.09 8.51 -36.51
C MET A 482 -56.88 7.93 -37.70
N GLU A 483 -56.60 6.71 -38.16
CA GLU A 483 -57.17 6.16 -39.41
C GLU A 483 -58.71 6.15 -39.49
N ASN A 484 -59.41 6.09 -38.36
CA ASN A 484 -60.88 5.98 -38.30
C ASN A 484 -61.59 7.23 -37.75
N THR A 485 -60.85 8.33 -37.52
CA THR A 485 -61.38 9.56 -36.91
C THR A 485 -60.78 10.80 -37.57
N ALA A 486 -61.59 11.84 -37.79
CA ALA A 486 -61.04 13.14 -38.13
C ALA A 486 -60.17 13.67 -36.97
N GLY A 487 -58.98 14.18 -37.27
CA GLY A 487 -58.00 14.54 -36.24
C GLY A 487 -57.04 15.65 -36.70
N ALA A 488 -56.27 16.20 -35.76
CA ALA A 488 -55.25 17.20 -36.03
C ALA A 488 -53.87 16.68 -35.62
N LEU A 489 -52.92 16.68 -36.55
CA LEU A 489 -51.51 16.37 -36.28
C LEU A 489 -50.74 17.67 -36.12
N THR A 490 -50.15 17.88 -34.94
CA THR A 490 -49.30 19.05 -34.67
C THR A 490 -47.85 18.63 -34.53
N ILE A 491 -46.94 19.28 -35.27
CA ILE A 491 -45.50 19.03 -35.22
C ILE A 491 -44.82 20.30 -34.69
N GLU A 492 -44.14 20.20 -33.55
CA GLU A 492 -43.51 21.34 -32.86
C GLU A 492 -42.02 21.09 -32.66
N THR A 493 -41.18 22.09 -32.93
CA THR A 493 -39.76 22.05 -32.53
C THR A 493 -39.49 23.17 -31.55
N ARG A 494 -38.82 22.89 -30.43
CA ARG A 494 -38.47 23.91 -29.43
C ARG A 494 -37.13 23.64 -28.75
N GLN A 495 -36.50 24.69 -28.22
CA GLN A 495 -35.34 24.55 -27.36
C GLN A 495 -35.75 24.54 -25.89
N GLN A 496 -35.33 23.53 -25.12
CA GLN A 496 -35.64 23.41 -23.71
C GLN A 496 -34.42 22.90 -22.92
N HIS A 497 -33.96 23.67 -21.92
CA HIS A 497 -32.81 23.33 -21.05
C HIS A 497 -31.52 22.93 -21.81
N GLY A 498 -31.22 23.60 -22.93
CA GLY A 498 -30.03 23.30 -23.74
C GLY A 498 -30.16 22.08 -24.66
N MET A 499 -31.34 21.46 -24.74
CA MET A 499 -31.67 20.41 -25.69
C MET A 499 -32.68 20.90 -26.74
N VAL A 500 -32.61 20.34 -27.94
CA VAL A 500 -33.66 20.51 -28.96
C VAL A 500 -34.69 19.41 -28.76
N VAL A 501 -35.95 19.80 -28.64
CA VAL A 501 -37.11 18.92 -28.46
C VAL A 501 -37.96 18.93 -29.72
N LEU A 502 -38.44 17.76 -30.09
CA LEU A 502 -39.23 17.44 -31.28
C LEU A 502 -40.63 16.99 -30.91
#